data_AF-A0A950TGG3-F1
#
_entry.id   AF-A0A950TGG3-F1
#
_cell.length_a   1.000
_cell.length_b   1.000
_cell.length_c   1.000
_cell.angle_alpha   90.00
_cell.angle_beta   90.00
_cell.angle_gamma   90.00
#
_symmetry.space_group_name_H-M   'P 1'
#
loop_
_entity.id
_entity.type
_entity.pdbx_description
1 polymer ?
#
loop_
_entity_poly.entity_id
_entity_poly.type
_entity_poly.pdbx_seq_one_letter_code
_entity_poly.pdbx_strand_id
1 'polypeptide(L)'
;MSCRHARRRGIARLAPLFLILLPLGGCGGGILDPQGPIAAQELLLLINSTAIMLVVVVPVILATLAFAWWYRSSNPRAGRGTDESFEGRMEFVVWSIPALIAILLGGVIWIGSHQLDPHAPIPGKSDPIRVDVVALDWKWLFIYPDHGVAAVNQLVIPVGTPVEFRLTSATV
;
A
#
# COMPACT_ATOMS: atom_id res chain seq x y z
N MET A 1 38.83 34.93 33.33
CA MET A 1 39.01 34.58 31.91
C MET A 1 38.42 33.19 31.65
N SER A 2 37.53 33.10 30.65
CA SER A 2 37.04 31.92 29.92
C SER A 2 36.28 30.79 30.65
N CYS A 3 34.95 30.94 30.71
CA CYS A 3 34.00 29.83 30.60
C CYS A 3 34.08 29.21 29.20
N ARG A 4 34.24 27.89 29.09
CA ARG A 4 33.98 27.14 27.84
C ARG A 4 32.78 26.22 28.04
N HIS A 5 31.64 26.60 27.47
CA HIS A 5 30.47 25.73 27.31
C HIS A 5 30.77 24.68 26.23
N ALA A 6 30.98 23.43 26.64
CA ALA A 6 31.03 22.28 25.74
C ALA A 6 29.60 21.96 25.23
N ARG A 7 29.33 22.34 23.99
CA ARG A 7 28.03 22.20 23.31
C ARG A 7 27.79 20.75 22.87
N ARG A 8 27.36 19.86 23.78
CA ARG A 8 26.77 18.54 23.46
C ARG A 8 25.37 18.69 22.83
N ARG A 9 25.27 19.18 21.58
CA ARG A 9 23.98 19.39 20.89
C ARG A 9 23.73 18.53 19.65
N GLY A 10 24.51 17.47 19.42
CA GLY A 10 24.41 16.67 18.19
C GLY A 10 23.48 15.45 18.24
N ILE A 11 23.39 14.75 19.38
CA ILE A 11 22.81 13.39 19.41
C ILE A 11 21.35 13.39 19.96
N ALA A 12 20.99 14.37 20.78
CA ALA A 12 19.67 14.43 21.43
C ALA A 12 18.51 14.86 20.50
N ARG A 13 18.77 15.16 19.21
CA ARG A 13 17.75 15.60 18.25
C ARG A 13 17.16 14.50 17.37
N LEU A 14 17.68 13.27 17.43
CA LEU A 14 17.14 12.11 16.71
C LEU A 14 16.13 11.30 17.53
N ALA A 15 16.11 11.47 18.84
CA ALA A 15 15.15 10.81 19.75
C ALA A 15 13.66 11.13 19.47
N PRO A 16 13.24 12.36 19.12
CA PRO A 16 11.81 12.63 18.90
C PRO A 16 11.30 12.08 17.56
N LEU A 17 12.18 11.75 16.60
CA LEU A 17 11.78 11.17 15.32
C LEU A 17 11.45 9.67 15.46
N PHE A 18 12.20 8.94 16.31
CA PHE A 18 11.94 7.53 16.60
C PHE A 18 10.67 7.34 17.46
N LEU A 19 10.35 8.31 18.32
CA LEU A 19 9.15 8.29 19.17
C LEU A 19 7.85 8.53 18.37
N ILE A 20 7.92 9.21 17.23
CA ILE A 20 6.79 9.47 16.31
C ILE A 20 6.48 8.24 15.43
N LEU A 21 7.40 7.27 15.33
CA LEU A 21 7.20 6.03 14.57
C LEU A 21 6.51 4.92 15.40
N LEU A 22 6.53 5.00 16.73
CA LEU A 22 5.90 3.99 17.60
C LEU A 22 4.36 3.89 17.54
N PRO A 23 3.57 4.96 17.31
CA PRO A 23 2.11 4.83 17.28
C PRO A 23 1.56 4.30 15.95
N LEU A 24 2.40 4.00 14.94
CA LEU A 24 1.96 3.42 13.66
C LEU A 24 1.83 1.90 13.67
N GLY A 25 2.08 1.24 14.81
CA GLY A 25 1.84 -0.19 14.99
C GLY A 25 0.36 -0.53 15.09
N GLY A 26 -0.38 -0.40 13.99
CA GLY A 26 -1.76 -0.91 13.88
C GLY A 26 -1.76 -2.43 13.78
N CYS A 27 -1.49 -3.12 14.89
CA CYS A 27 -1.37 -4.58 14.95
C CYS A 27 -2.65 -5.26 15.49
N GLY A 28 -3.82 -4.69 15.19
CA GLY A 28 -5.09 -5.14 15.74
C GLY A 28 -6.17 -5.29 14.68
N GLY A 29 -6.34 -6.51 14.16
CA GLY A 29 -7.46 -6.95 13.34
C GLY A 29 -7.62 -6.24 11.98
N GLY A 30 -8.33 -6.88 11.05
CA GLY A 30 -8.67 -6.32 9.74
C GLY A 30 -7.75 -6.80 8.62
N ILE A 31 -7.43 -5.92 7.68
CA ILE A 31 -6.73 -6.27 6.42
C ILE A 31 -5.33 -6.88 6.65
N LEU A 32 -4.70 -6.58 7.79
CA LEU A 32 -3.35 -7.04 8.15
C LEU A 32 -3.35 -8.43 8.85
N ASP A 33 -4.53 -9.03 9.11
CA ASP A 33 -4.69 -10.37 9.70
C ASP A 33 -5.58 -11.25 8.81
N PRO A 34 -5.04 -11.80 7.70
CA PRO A 34 -5.81 -12.48 6.67
C PRO A 34 -6.27 -13.87 7.12
N GLN A 35 -7.58 -14.10 7.08
CA GLN A 35 -8.19 -15.39 7.46
C GLN A 35 -8.43 -16.34 6.26
N GLY A 36 -8.18 -15.87 5.03
CA GLY A 36 -8.41 -16.63 3.80
C GLY A 36 -7.24 -16.52 2.82
N PRO A 37 -7.12 -17.45 1.85
CA PRO A 37 -6.01 -17.49 0.91
C PRO A 37 -5.96 -16.27 -0.01
N ILE A 38 -7.11 -15.76 -0.44
CA ILE A 38 -7.21 -14.55 -1.27
C ILE A 38 -6.77 -13.32 -0.46
N ALA A 39 -7.28 -13.17 0.77
CA ALA A 39 -6.89 -12.07 1.66
C ALA A 39 -5.38 -12.07 1.98
N ALA A 40 -4.76 -13.24 2.09
CA ALA A 40 -3.31 -13.35 2.31
C ALA A 40 -2.51 -12.86 1.08
N GLN A 41 -2.97 -13.16 -0.12
CA GLN A 41 -2.37 -12.67 -1.36
C GLN A 41 -2.57 -11.16 -1.54
N GLU A 42 -3.75 -10.64 -1.21
CA GLU A 42 -4.03 -9.20 -1.20
C GLU A 42 -3.14 -8.45 -0.19
N LEU A 43 -2.93 -9.02 1.00
CA LEU A 43 -2.01 -8.45 1.99
C LEU A 43 -0.58 -8.36 1.44
N LEU A 44 -0.10 -9.41 0.76
CA LEU A 44 1.21 -9.39 0.12
C LEU A 44 1.29 -8.30 -0.95
N LEU A 45 0.24 -8.13 -1.77
CA LEU A 45 0.19 -7.03 -2.73
C LEU A 45 0.20 -5.66 -2.05
N LEU A 46 -0.55 -5.49 -0.97
CA LEU A 46 -0.59 -4.25 -0.19
C LEU A 46 0.80 -3.93 0.38
N ILE A 47 1.46 -4.89 1.00
CA ILE A 47 2.80 -4.69 1.59
C ILE A 47 3.83 -4.44 0.49
N ASN A 48 3.82 -5.22 -0.60
CA ASN A 48 4.77 -5.05 -1.69
C ASN A 48 4.62 -3.71 -2.40
N SER A 49 3.39 -3.29 -2.71
CA SER A 49 3.12 -1.99 -3.35
C SER A 49 3.54 -0.82 -2.44
N THR A 50 3.22 -0.90 -1.15
CA THR A 50 3.64 0.09 -0.16
C THR A 50 5.16 0.17 -0.04
N ALA A 51 5.86 -0.97 -0.01
CA ALA A 51 7.31 -1.03 0.06
C ALA A 51 7.97 -0.40 -1.19
N ILE A 52 7.47 -0.71 -2.39
CA ILE A 52 7.96 -0.12 -3.64
C ILE A 52 7.76 1.40 -3.65
N MET A 53 6.60 1.90 -3.22
CA MET A 53 6.36 3.34 -3.11
C MET A 53 7.33 4.01 -2.12
N LEU A 54 7.61 3.39 -0.97
CA LEU A 54 8.56 3.92 0.00
C LEU A 54 9.99 4.00 -0.54
N VAL A 55 10.44 3.02 -1.32
CA VAL A 55 11.78 3.01 -1.94
C VAL A 55 11.98 4.23 -2.83
N VAL A 56 10.93 4.80 -3.41
CA VAL A 56 11.00 5.98 -4.28
C VAL A 56 10.83 7.27 -3.48
N VAL A 57 9.87 7.31 -2.57
CA VAL A 57 9.53 8.50 -1.78
C VAL A 57 10.67 8.88 -0.83
N VAL A 58 11.31 7.91 -0.17
CA VAL A 58 12.36 8.17 0.83
C VAL A 58 13.59 8.86 0.21
N PRO A 59 14.18 8.38 -0.90
CA PRO A 59 15.28 9.07 -1.56
C PRO A 59 14.93 10.47 -2.04
N VAL A 60 13.72 10.70 -2.56
CA VAL A 60 13.28 12.03 -3.01
C VAL A 60 13.27 12.99 -1.83
N ILE A 61 12.65 12.62 -0.70
CA ILE A 61 12.62 13.44 0.52
C ILE A 61 14.05 13.72 1.01
N LEU A 62 14.91 12.71 1.07
CA LEU A 62 16.31 12.87 1.50
C LEU A 62 17.08 13.81 0.57
N ALA A 63 16.92 13.69 -0.74
CA ALA A 63 17.55 14.56 -1.73
C ALA A 63 17.07 16.00 -1.59
N THR A 64 15.77 16.22 -1.40
CA THR A 64 15.22 17.57 -1.19
C THR A 64 15.77 18.21 0.09
N LEU A 65 15.83 17.46 1.20
CA LEU A 65 16.38 17.95 2.46
C LEU A 65 17.90 18.20 2.37
N ALA A 66 18.64 17.32 1.69
CA ALA A 66 20.07 17.49 1.45
C ALA A 66 20.36 18.73 0.61
N PHE A 67 19.59 18.94 -0.45
CA PHE A 67 19.70 20.13 -1.31
C PHE A 67 19.39 21.41 -0.53
N ALA A 68 18.29 21.43 0.23
CA ALA A 68 17.90 22.56 1.07
C ALA A 68 18.97 22.88 2.13
N TRP A 69 19.64 21.87 2.69
CA TRP A 69 20.72 22.06 3.65
C TRP A 69 22.02 22.55 3.00
N TRP A 70 22.40 21.98 1.86
CA TRP A 70 23.64 22.31 1.15
C TRP A 70 23.62 23.72 0.55
N TYR A 71 22.51 24.10 -0.09
CA TYR A 71 22.34 25.42 -0.73
C TYR A 71 21.76 26.49 0.21
N ARG A 72 21.77 26.26 1.53
CA ARG A 72 21.32 27.26 2.50
C ARG A 72 22.13 28.56 2.37
N SER A 73 21.47 29.70 2.57
CA SER A 73 22.07 31.05 2.42
C SER A 73 23.38 31.27 3.19
N SER A 74 23.52 30.59 4.33
CA SER A 74 24.67 30.68 5.23
C SER A 74 25.80 29.70 4.90
N ASN A 75 25.76 28.97 3.78
CA ASN A 75 26.85 28.11 3.33
C ASN A 75 27.68 28.78 2.20
N PRO A 76 28.89 29.29 2.49
CA PRO A 76 29.73 29.95 1.49
C PRO A 76 30.45 28.98 0.54
N ARG A 77 30.38 27.67 0.79
CA ARG A 77 31.05 26.63 -0.04
C ARG A 77 30.22 26.17 -1.24
N ALA A 78 28.94 26.54 -1.30
CA ALA A 78 28.08 26.16 -2.42
C ALA A 78 28.39 27.04 -3.63
N GLY A 79 28.95 26.45 -4.69
CA GLY A 79 29.09 27.12 -5.98
C GLY A 79 27.70 27.42 -6.54
N ARG A 80 27.44 28.69 -6.87
CA ARG A 80 26.21 29.13 -7.52
C ARG A 80 26.54 29.34 -9.01
N GLY A 81 25.99 28.47 -9.86
CA GLY A 81 26.15 28.57 -11.31
C GLY A 81 25.39 29.76 -11.89
N THR A 82 25.70 30.11 -13.15
CA THR A 82 24.92 31.05 -13.95
C THR A 82 23.58 30.43 -14.35
N ASP A 83 22.51 31.23 -14.41
CA ASP A 83 21.12 30.81 -14.66
C ASP A 83 20.88 30.28 -16.09
N GLU A 84 21.53 29.18 -16.46
CA GLU A 84 21.14 28.37 -17.60
C GLU A 84 19.88 27.60 -17.20
N SER A 85 18.72 28.02 -17.69
CA SER A 85 17.41 27.51 -17.27
C SER A 85 17.03 26.16 -17.89
N PHE A 86 17.80 25.68 -18.87
CA PHE A 86 17.52 24.43 -19.58
C PHE A 86 18.76 23.58 -19.78
N GLU A 87 18.72 22.35 -19.27
CA GLU A 87 19.74 21.34 -19.51
C GLU A 87 19.09 19.99 -19.80
N GLY A 88 19.00 19.63 -21.09
CA GLY A 88 18.24 18.46 -21.54
C GLY A 88 18.70 17.12 -20.96
N ARG A 89 19.94 17.02 -20.50
CA ARG A 89 20.46 15.82 -19.81
C ARG A 89 19.76 15.61 -18.45
N MET A 90 19.58 16.68 -17.69
CA MET A 90 18.95 16.61 -16.36
C MET A 90 17.44 16.39 -16.50
N GLU A 91 16.81 17.03 -17.48
CA GLU A 91 15.39 16.82 -17.75
C GLU A 91 15.11 15.36 -18.13
N PHE A 92 15.90 14.76 -19.02
CA PHE A 92 15.74 13.36 -19.39
C PHE A 92 15.88 12.42 -18.18
N VAL A 93 16.85 12.67 -17.28
CA VAL A 93 17.03 11.87 -16.06
C VAL A 93 15.84 12.00 -15.10
N VAL A 94 15.34 13.22 -14.89
CA VAL A 94 14.21 13.47 -13.99
C VAL A 94 12.92 12.85 -14.49
N TRP A 95 12.70 12.78 -15.80
CA TRP A 95 11.52 12.13 -16.39
C TRP A 95 11.65 10.61 -16.51
N SER A 96 12.84 10.11 -16.84
CA SER A 96 13.06 8.67 -17.04
C SER A 96 12.93 7.86 -15.75
N ILE A 97 13.36 8.41 -14.61
CA ILE A 97 13.27 7.71 -13.32
C ILE A 97 11.80 7.40 -12.95
N PRO A 98 10.87 8.37 -12.87
CA PRO A 98 9.45 8.10 -12.62
C PRO A 98 8.79 7.23 -13.69
N ALA A 99 9.13 7.44 -14.97
CA ALA A 99 8.57 6.64 -16.06
C ALA A 99 8.93 5.15 -15.94
N LEU A 100 10.20 4.84 -15.64
CA LEU A 100 10.65 3.46 -15.46
C LEU A 100 9.99 2.79 -14.24
N ILE A 101 9.81 3.53 -13.15
CA ILE A 101 9.09 3.06 -11.96
C ILE A 101 7.62 2.76 -12.29
N ALA A 102 6.94 3.63 -13.02
CA ALA A 102 5.56 3.43 -13.42
C ALA A 102 5.39 2.18 -14.30
N ILE A 103 6.35 1.91 -15.20
CA ILE A 103 6.37 0.68 -16.02
C ILE A 103 6.51 -0.56 -15.13
N LEU A 104 7.43 -0.55 -14.16
CA LEU A 104 7.63 -1.67 -13.24
C LEU A 104 6.38 -1.95 -12.37
N LEU A 105 5.80 -0.89 -11.78
CA LEU A 105 4.56 -1.00 -11.00
C LEU A 105 3.39 -1.47 -11.87
N GLY A 106 3.25 -0.94 -13.07
CA GLY A 106 2.23 -1.38 -14.04
C GLY A 106 2.33 -2.87 -14.34
N GLY A 107 3.54 -3.40 -14.50
CA GLY A 107 3.77 -4.83 -14.69
C GLY A 107 3.35 -5.68 -13.49
N VAL A 108 3.68 -5.23 -12.26
CA VAL A 108 3.27 -5.93 -11.03
C VAL A 108 1.74 -5.91 -10.87
N ILE A 109 1.11 -4.76 -11.11
CA ILE A 109 -0.36 -4.61 -11.04
C ILE A 109 -1.03 -5.50 -12.09
N TRP A 110 -0.53 -5.53 -13.32
CA TRP A 110 -1.08 -6.36 -14.39
C TRP A 110 -1.10 -7.85 -14.00
N ILE A 111 0.00 -8.35 -13.46
CA ILE A 111 0.11 -9.73 -13.01
C ILE A 111 -0.82 -9.98 -11.82
N GLY A 112 -0.85 -9.06 -10.85
CA GLY A 112 -1.73 -9.14 -9.68
C GLY A 112 -3.21 -9.21 -10.06
N SER A 113 -3.66 -8.38 -10.99
CA SER A 113 -5.06 -8.35 -11.46
C SER A 113 -5.51 -9.67 -12.10
N HIS A 114 -4.60 -10.37 -12.80
CA HIS A 114 -4.93 -11.67 -13.40
C HIS A 114 -4.89 -12.82 -12.39
N GLN A 115 -4.02 -12.74 -11.37
CA GLN A 115 -3.90 -13.76 -10.33
C GLN A 115 -5.07 -13.73 -9.33
N LEU A 116 -5.65 -12.56 -9.11
CA LEU A 116 -6.73 -12.32 -8.15
C LEU A 116 -8.05 -11.97 -8.84
N ASP A 117 -8.27 -12.49 -10.05
CA ASP A 117 -9.52 -12.29 -10.78
C ASP A 117 -10.69 -12.92 -9.99
N PRO A 118 -11.72 -12.14 -9.60
CA PRO A 118 -12.88 -12.64 -8.87
C PRO A 118 -13.68 -13.73 -9.61
N HIS A 119 -13.58 -13.78 -10.94
CA HIS A 119 -14.30 -14.76 -11.76
C HIS A 119 -13.50 -16.05 -12.01
N ALA A 120 -12.21 -16.06 -11.67
CA ALA A 120 -11.39 -17.25 -11.83
C ALA A 120 -11.78 -18.32 -10.80
N PRO A 121 -11.95 -19.59 -11.22
CA PRO A 121 -12.27 -20.66 -10.29
C PRO A 121 -11.12 -20.88 -9.32
N ILE A 122 -11.42 -20.88 -8.02
CA ILE A 122 -10.43 -21.15 -6.98
C ILE A 122 -10.18 -22.66 -6.94
N PRO A 123 -8.93 -23.14 -7.14
CA PRO A 123 -8.62 -24.56 -7.06
C PRO A 123 -8.83 -25.06 -5.61
N GLY A 124 -9.78 -25.97 -5.43
CA GLY A 124 -10.10 -26.60 -4.15
C GLY A 124 -10.29 -28.10 -4.29
N LYS A 125 -10.22 -28.82 -3.16
CA LYS A 125 -10.43 -30.28 -3.10
C LYS A 125 -11.90 -30.71 -3.16
N SER A 126 -12.82 -29.75 -3.03
CA SER A 126 -14.26 -29.97 -2.90
C SER A 126 -15.02 -29.09 -3.88
N ASP A 127 -16.20 -29.54 -4.28
CA ASP A 127 -17.09 -28.75 -5.13
C ASP A 127 -17.40 -27.39 -4.49
N PRO A 128 -17.33 -26.28 -5.24
CA PRO A 128 -17.61 -24.96 -4.73
C PRO A 128 -19.07 -24.85 -4.25
N ILE A 129 -19.29 -24.30 -3.06
CA ILE A 129 -20.64 -23.97 -2.60
C ILE A 129 -21.07 -22.68 -3.27
N ARG A 130 -22.24 -22.69 -3.91
CA ARG A 130 -22.82 -21.50 -4.52
C ARG A 130 -23.68 -20.77 -3.50
N VAL A 131 -23.45 -19.47 -3.37
CA VAL A 131 -24.23 -18.59 -2.50
C VAL A 131 -24.69 -17.38 -3.31
N ASP A 132 -26.00 -17.25 -3.47
CA ASP A 132 -26.58 -16.05 -4.06
C ASP A 132 -26.75 -15.00 -2.96
N VAL A 133 -26.07 -13.87 -3.12
CA VAL A 133 -26.09 -12.74 -2.19
C VAL A 133 -26.98 -11.67 -2.81
N VAL A 134 -28.13 -11.42 -2.20
CA VAL A 134 -29.06 -10.40 -2.62
C VAL A 134 -28.96 -9.21 -1.67
N ALA A 135 -28.56 -8.06 -2.20
CA ALA A 135 -28.64 -6.79 -1.50
C ALA A 135 -30.10 -6.31 -1.48
N LEU A 136 -30.67 -6.21 -0.28
CA LEU A 136 -31.98 -5.61 -0.01
C LEU A 136 -31.77 -4.29 0.74
N ASP A 137 -32.82 -3.47 0.82
CA ASP A 137 -32.78 -2.25 1.62
C ASP A 137 -32.46 -2.59 3.09
N TRP A 138 -31.21 -2.26 3.49
CA TRP A 138 -30.67 -2.40 4.84
C TRP A 138 -30.57 -3.84 5.36
N LYS A 139 -30.64 -4.83 4.47
CA LYS A 139 -30.54 -6.25 4.81
C LYS A 139 -29.75 -7.00 3.74
N TRP A 140 -29.03 -8.02 4.17
CA TRP A 140 -28.38 -8.97 3.27
C TRP A 140 -29.15 -10.28 3.30
N LEU A 141 -29.57 -10.76 2.13
CA LEU A 141 -30.20 -12.07 1.99
C LEU A 141 -29.22 -13.03 1.32
N PHE A 142 -28.95 -14.14 1.97
CA PHE A 142 -28.06 -15.20 1.50
C PHE A 142 -28.89 -16.43 1.15
N ILE A 143 -28.83 -16.89 -0.09
CA ILE A 143 -29.58 -18.06 -0.58
C ILE A 143 -28.59 -19.15 -0.94
N TYR A 144 -28.83 -20.36 -0.44
CA TYR A 144 -28.06 -21.57 -0.73
C TYR A 144 -28.90 -22.47 -1.66
N PRO A 145 -28.83 -22.29 -2.98
CA PRO A 145 -29.68 -23.01 -3.93
C PRO A 145 -29.54 -24.53 -3.82
N ASP A 146 -28.33 -25.02 -3.57
CA ASP A 146 -28.02 -26.45 -3.45
C ASP A 146 -28.61 -27.10 -2.18
N HIS A 147 -28.91 -26.28 -1.17
CA HIS A 147 -29.47 -26.74 0.11
C HIS A 147 -30.93 -26.32 0.31
N GLY A 148 -31.49 -25.47 -0.57
CA GLY A 148 -32.86 -24.97 -0.46
C GLY A 148 -33.12 -24.09 0.77
N VAL A 149 -32.07 -23.52 1.38
CA VAL A 149 -32.17 -22.66 2.58
C VAL A 149 -31.78 -21.23 2.27
N ALA A 150 -32.36 -20.28 3.02
CA ALA A 150 -31.99 -18.87 2.95
C ALA A 150 -31.84 -18.28 4.35
N ALA A 151 -30.88 -17.37 4.52
CA ALA A 151 -30.57 -16.70 5.77
C ALA A 151 -30.49 -15.18 5.57
N VAL A 152 -30.86 -14.41 6.59
CA VAL A 152 -30.82 -12.94 6.56
C VAL A 152 -29.75 -12.44 7.52
N ASN A 153 -28.88 -11.55 7.04
CA ASN A 153 -27.77 -10.93 7.79
C ASN A 153 -26.74 -11.89 8.39
N GLN A 154 -26.86 -13.18 8.13
CA GLN A 154 -25.93 -14.19 8.62
C GLN A 154 -25.55 -15.14 7.48
N LEU A 155 -24.25 -15.20 7.22
CA LEU A 155 -23.64 -16.07 6.24
C LEU A 155 -22.80 -17.11 6.99
N VAL A 156 -23.08 -18.39 6.74
CA VAL A 156 -22.33 -19.50 7.32
C VAL A 156 -21.62 -20.24 6.20
N ILE A 157 -20.31 -20.42 6.35
CA ILE A 157 -19.46 -21.06 5.36
C ILE A 157 -18.62 -22.13 6.05
N PRO A 158 -18.54 -23.35 5.51
CA PRO A 158 -17.65 -24.37 6.04
C PRO A 158 -16.18 -23.99 5.76
N VAL A 159 -15.33 -24.22 6.75
CA VAL A 159 -13.89 -23.96 6.63
C VAL A 159 -13.25 -24.89 5.59
N GLY A 160 -12.41 -24.33 4.72
CA GLY A 160 -11.63 -25.09 3.73
C GLY A 160 -12.35 -25.43 2.42
N THR A 161 -13.59 -24.95 2.23
CA THR A 161 -14.36 -25.15 0.98
C THR A 161 -14.38 -23.85 0.16
N PRO A 162 -14.11 -23.90 -1.16
CA PRO A 162 -14.30 -22.73 -2.03
C PRO A 162 -15.78 -22.30 -2.07
N VAL A 163 -16.02 -20.99 -2.10
CA VAL A 163 -17.38 -20.42 -2.21
C VAL A 163 -17.46 -19.55 -3.45
N GLU A 164 -18.46 -19.79 -4.29
CA GLU A 164 -18.82 -18.95 -5.42
C GLU A 164 -19.96 -18.01 -4.98
N PHE A 165 -19.67 -16.72 -4.87
CA PHE A 165 -20.68 -15.71 -4.58
C PHE A 165 -21.27 -15.15 -5.87
N ARG A 166 -22.59 -15.19 -5.98
CA ARG A 166 -23.33 -14.48 -7.03
C ARG A 166 -24.02 -13.29 -6.42
N LEU A 167 -23.54 -12.11 -6.78
CA LEU A 167 -24.04 -10.85 -6.25
C LEU A 167 -25.19 -10.35 -7.13
N THR A 168 -26.32 -10.04 -6.53
CA THR A 168 -27.45 -9.38 -7.18
C THR A 168 -28.07 -8.35 -6.26
N SER A 169 -28.79 -7.39 -6.82
CA SER A 169 -29.47 -6.34 -6.06
C SER A 169 -30.93 -6.28 -6.46
N ALA A 170 -31.79 -6.15 -5.46
CA ALA A 170 -33.23 -6.05 -5.67
C ALA A 170 -33.70 -4.60 -5.91
N THR A 171 -32.97 -3.61 -5.36
CA THR A 171 -33.43 -2.21 -5.35
C THR A 171 -32.49 -1.26 -6.13
N VAL A 172 -31.16 -1.45 -6.09
CA VAL A 172 -30.16 -0.52 -6.67
C VAL A 172 -28.98 -1.16 -7.36
#